data_AF-A0A8I1FPX5-F1
#
_entry.id   AF-A0A8I1FPX5-F1
#
_cell.length_a   1.000
_cell.length_b   1.000
_cell.length_c   1.000
_cell.angle_alpha   90.00
_cell.angle_beta   90.00
_cell.angle_gamma   90.00
#
_symmetry.space_group_name_H-M   'P 1'
#
loop_
_entity.id
_entity.type
_entity.pdbx_description
1 polymer ?
#
loop_
_entity_poly.entity_id
_entity_poly.type
_entity_poly.pdbx_seq_one_letter_code
_entity_poly.pdbx_strand_id
1 'polypeptide(L)'
;MRKLCLLAVLCSPFAHADVVLVEANSLMRLPANASVLHLEKLDVADYGTLLIPAGVTQVNIDQLQLGREARITIVPAERGIEMRVAHAELSEGSQINARGAPGTFEKPARPARDLSLRIESLQAPQLSIDARGGTGAPGFVGLDGGNGEEPGCTWGAAGTGSNGDNGGDGQPGAAGGQVRIELPRDYPGEQVNVRVDGGAGGKPGEAGRPGSGGKSKGCIVYRTDGGKSGRPGLAGQPGEVGTSGAVTIQRL
;
A
#
# COMPACT_ATOMS: atom_id res chain seq x y z
N MET A 1 -67.86 15.27 -22.37
CA MET A 1 -66.87 14.52 -23.20
C MET A 1 -66.32 15.53 -24.21
N ARG A 2 -65.05 15.87 -24.39
CA ARG A 2 -63.73 15.34 -24.00
C ARG A 2 -62.82 16.58 -23.82
N LYS A 3 -62.19 16.74 -22.65
CA LYS A 3 -61.05 17.65 -22.47
C LYS A 3 -59.81 16.78 -22.64
N LEU A 4 -59.05 16.97 -23.72
CA LEU A 4 -57.77 16.28 -23.91
C LEU A 4 -56.69 17.06 -23.16
N CYS A 5 -56.11 16.37 -22.18
CA CYS A 5 -54.83 16.65 -21.55
C CYS A 5 -53.71 16.75 -22.58
N LEU A 6 -52.68 17.56 -22.27
CA LEU A 6 -51.26 17.19 -22.23
C LEU A 6 -50.39 18.41 -22.51
N LEU A 7 -49.64 18.86 -21.49
CA LEU A 7 -48.31 19.44 -21.62
C LEU A 7 -47.68 19.46 -20.22
N ALA A 8 -47.15 18.30 -19.85
CA ALA A 8 -46.20 18.18 -18.76
C ALA A 8 -44.88 18.78 -19.23
N VAL A 9 -44.53 19.95 -18.70
CA VAL A 9 -43.21 20.56 -18.91
C VAL A 9 -42.21 19.80 -18.07
N LEU A 10 -41.23 19.25 -18.79
CA LEU A 10 -40.01 18.58 -18.35
C LEU A 10 -39.39 19.18 -17.08
N CYS A 11 -39.45 18.44 -15.97
CA CYS A 11 -38.47 18.59 -14.90
C CYS A 11 -37.22 17.81 -15.30
N SER A 12 -36.16 18.50 -15.70
CA SER A 12 -34.82 17.92 -15.84
C SER A 12 -34.14 17.94 -14.46
N PRO A 13 -33.82 16.80 -13.84
CA PRO A 13 -32.86 16.77 -12.74
C PRO A 13 -31.49 16.47 -13.34
N PHE A 14 -30.86 17.45 -13.99
CA PHE A 14 -29.48 17.30 -14.47
C PHE A 14 -28.69 18.55 -14.11
N ALA A 15 -28.21 18.58 -12.87
CA ALA A 15 -27.03 19.32 -12.43
C ALA A 15 -26.74 18.92 -10.98
N HIS A 16 -26.17 17.74 -10.76
CA HIS A 16 -25.39 17.52 -9.53
C HIS A 16 -23.98 18.04 -9.81
N ALA A 17 -23.84 19.35 -9.66
CA ALA A 17 -22.56 20.03 -9.58
C ALA A 17 -21.97 19.76 -8.19
N ASP A 18 -21.21 18.67 -8.06
CA ASP A 18 -20.56 18.33 -6.80
C ASP A 18 -19.25 19.12 -6.69
N VAL A 19 -19.31 20.19 -5.89
CA VAL A 19 -18.14 20.93 -5.44
C VAL A 19 -17.57 20.24 -4.20
N VAL A 20 -16.32 19.79 -4.28
CA VAL A 20 -15.63 19.09 -3.19
C VAL A 20 -14.51 19.98 -2.69
N LEU A 21 -14.58 20.34 -1.42
CA LEU A 21 -13.59 21.15 -0.73
C LEU A 21 -12.98 20.32 0.39
N VAL A 22 -11.67 20.10 0.36
CA VAL A 22 -10.93 19.42 1.42
C VAL A 22 -10.14 20.47 2.19
N GLU A 23 -10.47 20.63 3.47
CA GLU A 23 -9.83 21.60 4.36
C GLU A 23 -8.35 21.30 4.58
N ALA A 24 -7.58 22.33 4.94
CA ALA A 24 -6.15 22.19 5.17
C ALA A 24 -5.86 21.19 6.31
N ASN A 25 -4.81 20.36 6.14
CA ASN A 25 -4.44 19.30 7.10
C ASN A 25 -5.57 18.29 7.42
N SER A 26 -6.60 18.19 6.55
CA SER A 26 -7.73 17.29 6.75
C SER A 26 -7.70 16.13 5.76
N LEU A 27 -8.50 15.10 6.06
CA LEU A 27 -8.75 13.99 5.15
C LEU A 27 -10.23 13.94 4.80
N MET A 28 -10.54 13.90 3.50
CA MET A 28 -11.89 13.68 3.00
C MET A 28 -11.92 12.45 2.11
N ARG A 29 -12.96 11.63 2.25
CA ARG A 29 -13.18 10.45 1.40
C ARG A 29 -14.37 10.70 0.48
N LEU A 30 -14.19 10.48 -0.82
CA LEU A 30 -15.29 10.52 -1.78
C LEU A 30 -16.32 9.41 -1.50
N PRO A 31 -17.59 9.64 -1.82
CA PRO A 31 -18.62 8.61 -1.69
C PRO A 31 -18.28 7.39 -2.56
N ALA A 32 -18.54 6.19 -2.03
CA ALA A 32 -18.26 4.92 -2.71
C ALA A 32 -19.48 4.33 -3.42
N ASN A 33 -20.53 5.13 -3.63
CA ASN A 33 -21.84 4.66 -4.08
C ASN A 33 -21.95 4.60 -5.62
N ALA A 34 -21.03 5.25 -6.33
CA ALA A 34 -20.99 5.30 -7.78
C ALA A 34 -19.60 4.91 -8.29
N SER A 35 -19.55 4.27 -9.46
CA SER A 35 -18.31 3.93 -10.15
C SER A 35 -17.73 5.10 -10.97
N VAL A 36 -18.57 6.04 -11.36
CA VAL A 36 -18.20 7.25 -12.11
C VAL A 36 -18.59 8.46 -11.29
N LEU A 37 -17.65 9.38 -11.08
CA LEU A 37 -17.86 10.64 -10.41
C LEU A 37 -17.57 11.80 -11.37
N HIS A 38 -18.41 12.82 -11.31
CA HIS A 38 -18.19 14.07 -12.02
C HIS A 38 -18.21 15.21 -11.02
N LEU A 39 -17.10 15.95 -10.95
CA LEU A 39 -16.88 17.04 -10.01
C LEU A 39 -16.68 18.31 -10.83
N GLU A 40 -17.49 19.33 -10.60
CA GLU A 40 -17.29 20.63 -11.24
C GLU A 40 -16.00 21.27 -10.70
N LYS A 41 -15.83 21.21 -9.37
CA LYS A 41 -14.65 21.74 -8.70
C LYS A 41 -14.19 20.81 -7.59
N LEU A 42 -12.92 20.45 -7.62
CA LEU A 42 -12.22 19.77 -6.56
C LEU A 42 -11.07 20.65 -6.07
N ASP A 43 -11.20 21.15 -4.84
CA ASP A 43 -10.17 21.93 -4.17
C ASP A 43 -9.66 21.14 -2.96
N VAL A 44 -8.36 20.84 -2.95
CA VAL A 44 -7.69 20.22 -1.82
C VAL A 44 -6.69 21.21 -1.27
N ALA A 45 -7.01 21.82 -0.13
CA ALA A 45 -6.18 22.83 0.50
C ALA A 45 -4.82 22.26 0.96
N ASP A 46 -3.92 23.15 1.38
CA ASP A 46 -2.56 22.82 1.83
C ASP A 46 -2.54 21.65 2.84
N TYR A 47 -1.69 20.66 2.58
CA TYR A 47 -1.54 19.43 3.36
C TYR A 47 -2.83 18.58 3.48
N GLY A 48 -3.87 18.90 2.73
CA GLY A 48 -5.12 18.14 2.66
C GLY A 48 -4.94 16.81 1.91
N THR A 49 -5.77 15.83 2.23
CA THR A 49 -5.79 14.53 1.54
C THR A 49 -7.20 14.17 1.09
N LEU A 50 -7.40 14.02 -0.22
CA LEU A 50 -8.60 13.40 -0.78
C LEU A 50 -8.38 11.90 -0.97
N LEU A 51 -9.32 11.08 -0.54
CA LEU A 51 -9.30 9.63 -0.72
C LEU A 51 -10.37 9.19 -1.72
N ILE A 52 -9.95 8.54 -2.81
CA ILE A 52 -10.80 7.94 -3.85
C ILE A 52 -10.97 6.44 -3.57
N PRO A 53 -12.19 5.97 -3.26
CA PRO A 53 -12.45 4.57 -2.94
C PRO A 53 -12.20 3.61 -4.10
N ALA A 54 -11.96 2.33 -3.77
CA ALA A 54 -11.73 1.25 -4.74
C ALA A 54 -12.91 1.01 -5.71
N GLY A 55 -14.14 1.40 -5.33
CA GLY A 55 -15.33 1.25 -6.18
C GLY A 55 -15.40 2.25 -7.34
N VAL A 56 -14.70 3.39 -7.23
CA VAL A 56 -14.68 4.44 -8.25
C VAL A 56 -13.67 4.06 -9.32
N THR A 57 -14.12 3.92 -10.56
CA THR A 57 -13.30 3.56 -11.74
C THR A 57 -13.08 4.75 -12.68
N GLN A 58 -13.88 5.81 -12.57
CA GLN A 58 -13.69 7.02 -13.36
C GLN A 58 -14.01 8.27 -12.53
N VAL A 59 -13.18 9.30 -12.65
CA VAL A 59 -13.40 10.62 -12.07
C VAL A 59 -13.17 11.68 -13.15
N ASN A 60 -14.20 12.48 -13.43
CA ASN A 60 -14.12 13.62 -14.33
C ASN A 60 -14.17 14.91 -13.49
N ILE A 61 -13.18 15.78 -13.64
CA ILE A 61 -13.03 16.99 -12.85
C ILE A 61 -12.90 18.18 -13.80
N ASP A 62 -13.76 19.19 -13.68
CA ASP A 62 -13.64 20.37 -14.54
C ASP A 62 -12.54 21.31 -14.03
N GLN A 63 -12.50 21.55 -12.71
CA GLN A 63 -11.46 22.35 -12.05
C GLN A 63 -10.83 21.58 -10.89
N LEU A 64 -9.54 21.27 -10.99
CA LEU A 64 -8.74 20.65 -9.95
C LEU A 64 -7.74 21.67 -9.40
N GLN A 65 -7.81 21.92 -8.09
CA GLN A 65 -6.81 22.69 -7.36
C GLN A 65 -6.19 21.83 -6.27
N LEU A 66 -4.88 21.63 -6.32
CA LEU A 66 -4.11 21.03 -5.23
C LEU A 66 -3.22 22.09 -4.59
N GLY A 67 -3.45 22.33 -3.30
CA GLY A 67 -2.61 23.13 -2.44
C GLY A 67 -1.24 22.51 -2.22
N ARG A 68 -0.40 23.20 -1.44
CA ARG A 68 0.97 22.78 -1.16
C ARG A 68 0.96 21.45 -0.39
N GLU A 69 1.77 20.48 -0.83
CA GLU A 69 1.83 19.14 -0.22
C GLU A 69 0.46 18.41 -0.15
N ALA A 70 -0.54 18.86 -0.92
CA ALA A 70 -1.86 18.25 -0.97
C ALA A 70 -1.82 16.92 -1.73
N ARG A 71 -2.69 15.98 -1.36
CA ARG A 71 -2.63 14.59 -1.86
C ARG A 71 -3.98 14.11 -2.35
N ILE A 72 -4.00 13.48 -3.52
CA ILE A 72 -5.08 12.58 -3.92
C ILE A 72 -4.60 11.15 -3.73
N THR A 73 -5.25 10.38 -2.86
CA THR A 73 -4.93 8.99 -2.57
C THR A 73 -6.01 8.08 -3.14
N ILE A 74 -5.63 7.24 -4.08
CA ILE A 74 -6.50 6.27 -4.72
C ILE A 74 -6.30 4.92 -4.03
N VAL A 75 -7.38 4.36 -3.51
CA VAL A 75 -7.34 3.08 -2.80
C VAL A 75 -7.01 1.94 -3.79
N PRO A 76 -6.12 1.00 -3.42
CA PRO A 76 -5.80 -0.16 -4.25
C PRO A 76 -7.02 -0.99 -4.65
N ALA A 77 -7.12 -1.31 -5.94
CA ALA A 77 -8.19 -2.11 -6.53
C ALA A 77 -7.66 -2.86 -7.76
N GLU A 78 -8.29 -3.99 -8.10
CA GLU A 78 -7.93 -4.79 -9.29
C GLU A 78 -8.21 -4.04 -10.59
N ARG A 79 -9.32 -3.29 -10.63
CA ARG A 79 -9.68 -2.47 -11.79
C ARG A 79 -8.90 -1.17 -11.74
N GLY A 80 -8.30 -0.77 -12.86
CA GLY A 80 -7.69 0.55 -13.02
C GLY A 80 -8.68 1.70 -12.79
N ILE A 81 -8.15 2.91 -12.77
CA ILE A 81 -8.93 4.15 -12.67
C ILE A 81 -8.58 5.10 -13.80
N GLU A 82 -9.60 5.74 -14.33
CA GLU A 82 -9.46 6.86 -15.25
C GLU A 82 -9.76 8.18 -14.52
N MET A 83 -8.87 9.15 -14.66
CA MET A 83 -9.04 10.50 -14.13
C MET A 83 -8.90 11.49 -15.28
N ARG A 84 -9.97 12.22 -15.56
CA ARG A 84 -10.00 13.28 -16.58
C ARG A 84 -10.14 14.62 -15.89
N VAL A 85 -9.27 15.56 -16.23
CA VAL A 85 -9.23 16.89 -15.64
C VAL A 85 -9.21 17.93 -16.75
N ALA A 86 -10.18 18.83 -16.79
CA ALA A 86 -10.19 19.89 -17.79
C ALA A 86 -9.12 20.96 -17.44
N HIS A 87 -9.15 21.46 -16.21
CA HIS A 87 -8.17 22.45 -15.72
C HIS A 87 -7.56 22.00 -14.39
N ALA A 88 -6.23 21.93 -14.33
CA ALA A 88 -5.49 21.55 -13.13
C ALA A 88 -4.49 22.63 -12.72
N GLU A 89 -4.58 23.07 -11.47
CA GLU A 89 -3.60 23.91 -10.79
C GLU A 89 -3.00 23.11 -9.62
N LEU A 90 -1.73 22.74 -9.74
CA LEU A 90 -1.05 21.94 -8.73
C LEU A 90 0.05 22.76 -8.08
N SER A 91 0.03 22.88 -6.77
CA SER A 91 1.07 23.59 -6.01
C SER A 91 2.26 22.68 -5.73
N GLU A 92 3.34 23.28 -5.24
CA GLU A 92 4.57 22.57 -4.87
C GLU A 92 4.31 21.41 -3.90
N GLY A 93 4.95 20.27 -4.16
CA GLY A 93 4.86 19.08 -3.31
C GLY A 93 3.55 18.28 -3.43
N SER A 94 2.57 18.75 -4.20
CA SER A 94 1.31 18.03 -4.39
C SER A 94 1.49 16.70 -5.15
N GLN A 95 0.68 15.69 -4.80
CA GLN A 95 0.88 14.31 -5.27
C GLN A 95 -0.42 13.56 -5.56
N ILE A 96 -0.40 12.74 -6.60
CA ILE A 96 -1.43 11.74 -6.89
C ILE A 96 -0.86 10.35 -6.59
N ASN A 97 -1.44 9.66 -5.62
CA ASN A 97 -0.97 8.39 -5.10
C ASN A 97 -1.92 7.27 -5.50
N ALA A 98 -1.45 6.33 -6.33
CA ALA A 98 -2.12 5.09 -6.70
C ALA A 98 -1.37 3.85 -6.15
N ARG A 99 -0.54 4.06 -5.12
CA ARG A 99 0.33 3.04 -4.51
C ARG A 99 -0.44 1.82 -4.03
N GLY A 100 0.18 0.65 -4.18
CA GLY A 100 -0.30 -0.62 -3.61
C GLY A 100 -0.30 -0.64 -2.07
N ALA A 101 -0.94 -1.66 -1.51
CA ALA A 101 -1.00 -1.85 -0.05
C ALA A 101 0.09 -2.83 0.41
N PRO A 102 0.80 -2.55 1.53
CA PRO A 102 1.75 -3.50 2.07
C PRO A 102 1.06 -4.79 2.54
N GLY A 103 1.78 -5.90 2.46
CA GLY A 103 1.34 -7.18 2.98
C GLY A 103 1.36 -7.22 4.51
N THR A 104 0.54 -8.11 5.05
CA THR A 104 0.55 -8.52 6.46
C THR A 104 0.75 -10.03 6.54
N PHE A 105 0.88 -10.58 7.76
CA PHE A 105 0.95 -12.02 7.94
C PHE A 105 -0.31 -12.77 7.45
N GLU A 106 -1.44 -12.07 7.31
CA GLU A 106 -2.71 -12.63 6.87
C GLU A 106 -3.02 -12.37 5.39
N LYS A 107 -2.47 -11.30 4.81
CA LYS A 107 -2.81 -10.83 3.47
C LYS A 107 -1.55 -10.51 2.68
N PRO A 108 -1.43 -10.99 1.43
CA PRO A 108 -0.30 -10.62 0.59
C PRO A 108 -0.29 -9.12 0.28
N ALA A 109 0.87 -8.62 -0.13
CA ALA A 109 0.98 -7.26 -0.65
C ALA A 109 0.08 -7.08 -1.87
N ARG A 110 -0.52 -5.90 -2.01
CA ARG A 110 -1.37 -5.57 -3.16
C ARG A 110 -0.61 -4.71 -4.17
N PRO A 111 -0.82 -4.94 -5.48
CA PRO A 111 -0.21 -4.12 -6.51
C PRO A 111 -0.73 -2.69 -6.44
N ALA A 112 0.02 -1.78 -7.04
CA ALA A 112 -0.50 -0.45 -7.33
C ALA A 112 -1.68 -0.53 -8.29
N ARG A 113 -2.54 0.49 -8.25
CA ARG A 113 -3.69 0.59 -9.13
C ARG A 113 -3.27 1.28 -10.42
N ASP A 114 -3.58 0.68 -11.56
CA ASP A 114 -3.36 1.30 -12.86
C ASP A 114 -4.12 2.63 -12.97
N LEU A 115 -3.45 3.66 -13.49
CA LEU A 115 -3.95 5.02 -13.57
C LEU A 115 -3.85 5.53 -15.01
N SER A 116 -4.99 5.89 -15.59
CA SER A 116 -5.06 6.70 -16.80
C SER A 116 -5.44 8.13 -16.43
N LEU A 117 -4.49 9.06 -16.55
CA LEU A 117 -4.67 10.47 -16.23
C LEU A 117 -4.67 11.30 -17.52
N ARG A 118 -5.71 12.07 -17.74
CA ARG A 118 -5.79 13.04 -18.84
C ARG A 118 -6.02 14.42 -18.27
N ILE A 119 -5.14 15.37 -18.60
CA ILE A 119 -5.25 16.77 -18.18
C ILE A 119 -5.25 17.65 -19.42
N GLU A 120 -6.30 18.45 -19.62
CA GLU A 120 -6.43 19.30 -20.82
C GLU A 120 -5.71 20.64 -20.69
N SER A 121 -5.59 21.16 -19.46
CA SER A 121 -4.84 22.37 -19.11
C SER A 121 -4.15 22.16 -17.77
N LEU A 122 -2.83 22.35 -17.70
CA LEU A 122 -2.04 22.07 -16.50
C LEU A 122 -1.12 23.25 -16.16
N GLN A 123 -1.29 23.81 -14.97
CA GLN A 123 -0.35 24.73 -14.36
C GLN A 123 0.19 24.11 -13.07
N ALA A 124 1.47 23.71 -13.09
CA ALA A 124 2.11 23.07 -11.96
C ALA A 124 3.63 23.24 -12.02
N PRO A 125 4.34 23.46 -10.89
CA PRO A 125 5.78 23.40 -10.87
C PRO A 125 6.30 21.98 -11.14
N GLN A 126 5.53 20.96 -10.72
CA GLN A 126 5.81 19.54 -10.97
C GLN A 126 4.51 18.73 -10.86
N LEU A 127 4.31 17.77 -11.78
CA LEU A 127 3.31 16.72 -11.68
C LEU A 127 3.94 15.48 -11.04
N SER A 128 3.53 15.14 -9.82
CA SER A 128 4.05 13.97 -9.10
C SER A 128 3.01 12.86 -8.96
N ILE A 129 3.35 11.65 -9.42
CA ILE A 129 2.52 10.46 -9.33
C ILE A 129 3.31 9.31 -8.67
N ASP A 130 2.76 8.70 -7.63
CA ASP A 130 3.32 7.50 -6.99
C ASP A 130 2.37 6.31 -7.16
N ALA A 131 2.75 5.37 -8.02
CA ALA A 131 2.06 4.12 -8.30
C ALA A 131 2.99 2.92 -8.02
N ARG A 132 3.74 2.96 -6.91
CA ARG A 132 4.62 1.86 -6.50
C ARG A 132 3.85 0.68 -5.91
N GLY A 133 4.40 -0.52 -6.07
CA GLY A 133 3.82 -1.73 -5.49
C GLY A 133 3.88 -1.75 -3.96
N GLY A 134 3.01 -2.53 -3.34
CA GLY A 134 3.03 -2.77 -1.89
C GLY A 134 4.22 -3.63 -1.46
N THR A 135 4.82 -3.31 -0.32
CA THR A 135 5.91 -4.10 0.28
C THR A 135 5.41 -5.45 0.77
N GLY A 136 6.18 -6.52 0.53
CA GLY A 136 5.91 -7.87 1.03
C GLY A 136 5.86 -7.94 2.56
N ALA A 137 5.04 -8.84 3.09
CA ALA A 137 4.98 -9.09 4.53
C ALA A 137 6.30 -9.74 5.03
N PRO A 138 6.75 -9.42 6.26
CA PRO A 138 7.92 -10.09 6.82
C PRO A 138 7.66 -11.58 7.08
N GLY A 139 8.73 -12.37 7.11
CA GLY A 139 8.70 -13.76 7.54
C GLY A 139 8.46 -13.90 9.04
N PHE A 140 7.98 -15.07 9.47
CA PHE A 140 7.75 -15.36 10.88
C PHE A 140 9.07 -15.59 11.62
N VAL A 141 9.13 -15.15 12.88
CA VAL A 141 10.26 -15.48 13.75
C VAL A 141 10.19 -16.95 14.16
N GLY A 142 11.32 -17.65 14.08
CA GLY A 142 11.45 -19.02 14.56
C GLY A 142 11.31 -19.09 16.08
N LEU A 143 10.64 -20.13 16.57
CA LEU A 143 10.47 -20.33 18.01
C LEU A 143 11.78 -20.75 18.67
N ASP A 144 12.03 -20.20 19.86
CA ASP A 144 13.18 -20.59 20.67
C ASP A 144 13.03 -22.03 21.17
N GLY A 145 14.13 -22.78 21.16
CA GLY A 145 14.18 -24.13 21.66
C GLY A 145 13.96 -24.19 23.18
N GLY A 146 13.15 -25.14 23.63
CA GLY A 146 12.95 -25.40 25.06
C GLY A 146 14.23 -25.85 25.77
N ASN A 147 14.44 -25.37 27.00
CA ASN A 147 15.59 -25.77 27.81
C ASN A 147 15.45 -27.21 28.33
N GLY A 148 16.57 -27.91 28.41
CA GLY A 148 16.64 -29.24 29.01
C GLY A 148 16.52 -29.20 30.53
N GLU A 149 15.90 -30.24 31.11
CA GLU A 149 15.72 -30.36 32.55
C GLU A 149 17.04 -30.61 33.29
N GLU A 150 17.19 -30.00 34.47
CA GLU A 150 18.34 -30.25 35.34
C GLU A 150 18.24 -31.63 36.02
N PRO A 151 19.37 -32.35 36.20
CA PRO A 151 19.38 -33.67 36.81
C PRO A 151 19.10 -33.63 38.32
N GLY A 152 18.38 -34.65 38.81
CA GLY A 152 18.16 -34.89 40.24
C GLY A 152 19.34 -35.59 40.94
N CYS A 153 19.45 -35.42 42.27
CA CYS A 153 20.46 -36.10 43.10
C CYS A 153 20.03 -37.47 43.65
N THR A 154 18.80 -37.90 43.36
CA THR A 154 18.28 -39.21 43.72
C THR A 154 18.57 -40.21 42.61
N TRP A 155 18.11 -39.93 41.38
CA TRP A 155 18.53 -40.53 40.11
C TRP A 155 18.11 -39.59 38.96
N GLY A 156 18.95 -39.43 37.93
CA GLY A 156 18.60 -38.65 36.73
C GLY A 156 19.78 -38.17 35.91
N ALA A 157 19.61 -38.10 34.59
CA ALA A 157 20.54 -37.45 33.67
C ALA A 157 19.99 -36.07 33.29
N ALA A 158 20.87 -35.13 32.94
CA ALA A 158 20.43 -33.83 32.47
C ALA A 158 19.73 -33.97 31.11
N GLY A 159 18.59 -33.31 30.94
CA GLY A 159 17.87 -33.25 29.68
C GLY A 159 18.64 -32.43 28.64
N THR A 160 18.53 -32.80 27.37
CA THR A 160 19.07 -32.00 26.27
C THR A 160 18.17 -30.81 25.97
N GLY A 161 18.78 -29.68 25.62
CA GLY A 161 18.05 -28.54 25.08
C GLY A 161 17.49 -28.85 23.69
N SER A 162 16.30 -28.35 23.39
CA SER A 162 15.69 -28.47 22.07
C SER A 162 16.31 -27.47 21.10
N ASN A 163 16.26 -27.78 19.81
CA ASN A 163 16.68 -26.84 18.77
C ASN A 163 15.69 -25.67 18.69
N GLY A 164 16.18 -24.51 18.26
CA GLY A 164 15.32 -23.43 17.80
C GLY A 164 14.79 -23.74 16.40
N ASP A 165 13.60 -23.22 16.09
CA ASP A 165 13.01 -23.34 14.77
C ASP A 165 13.62 -22.32 13.81
N ASN A 166 13.52 -22.61 12.51
CA ASN A 166 13.93 -21.66 11.47
C ASN A 166 12.94 -20.48 11.40
N GLY A 167 13.46 -19.32 11.03
CA GLY A 167 12.63 -18.19 10.61
C GLY A 167 11.98 -18.48 9.27
N GLY A 168 10.77 -17.97 9.07
CA GLY A 168 10.07 -18.02 7.79
C GLY A 168 10.65 -17.02 6.78
N ASP A 169 10.45 -17.30 5.50
CA ASP A 169 10.85 -16.39 4.43
C ASP A 169 9.93 -15.16 4.37
N GLY A 170 10.49 -14.04 3.91
CA GLY A 170 9.72 -12.85 3.58
C GLY A 170 8.83 -13.09 2.36
N GLN A 171 7.63 -12.52 2.38
CA GLN A 171 6.70 -12.60 1.25
C GLN A 171 7.17 -11.69 0.11
N PRO A 172 6.88 -12.02 -1.16
CA PRO A 172 7.24 -11.16 -2.28
C PRO A 172 6.52 -9.80 -2.23
N GLY A 173 7.19 -8.77 -2.76
CA GLY A 173 6.60 -7.47 -3.00
C GLY A 173 5.64 -7.50 -4.20
N ALA A 174 4.65 -6.61 -4.20
CA ALA A 174 3.67 -6.53 -5.28
C ALA A 174 4.15 -5.69 -6.46
N ALA A 175 3.54 -5.87 -7.64
CA ALA A 175 3.89 -5.11 -8.83
C ALA A 175 3.56 -3.60 -8.69
N GLY A 176 4.36 -2.77 -9.36
CA GLY A 176 4.04 -1.37 -9.62
C GLY A 176 2.94 -1.23 -10.69
N GLY A 177 2.36 -0.04 -10.80
CA GLY A 177 1.18 0.21 -11.63
C GLY A 177 1.53 0.65 -13.04
N GLN A 178 0.61 0.42 -13.97
CA GLN A 178 0.66 1.00 -15.31
C GLN A 178 0.08 2.41 -15.27
N VAL A 179 0.90 3.41 -15.60
CA VAL A 179 0.50 4.82 -15.58
C VAL A 179 0.49 5.36 -17.01
N ARG A 180 -0.69 5.70 -17.51
CA ARG A 180 -0.86 6.43 -18.78
C ARG A 180 -1.20 7.88 -18.49
N ILE A 181 -0.46 8.80 -19.09
CA ILE A 181 -0.65 10.24 -18.88
C ILE A 181 -0.84 10.93 -20.23
N GLU A 182 -1.94 11.63 -20.40
CA GLU A 182 -2.22 12.52 -21.53
C GLU A 182 -2.14 13.97 -21.03
N LEU A 183 -1.12 14.72 -21.47
CA LEU A 183 -0.83 16.07 -21.01
C LEU A 183 -0.90 17.11 -22.13
N PRO A 184 -1.08 18.39 -21.80
CA PRO A 184 -0.95 19.48 -22.76
C PRO A 184 0.44 19.51 -23.41
N ARG A 185 0.54 20.04 -24.63
CA ARG A 185 1.81 20.08 -25.39
C ARG A 185 2.87 20.99 -24.76
N ASP A 186 2.41 22.02 -24.08
CA ASP A 186 3.20 23.10 -23.47
C ASP A 186 3.74 22.74 -22.08
N TYR A 187 3.23 21.68 -21.44
CA TYR A 187 3.73 21.27 -20.14
C TYR A 187 5.13 20.61 -20.24
N PRO A 188 6.17 21.10 -19.55
CA PRO A 188 7.52 20.57 -19.71
C PRO A 188 7.64 19.12 -19.21
N GLY A 189 8.29 18.25 -19.99
CA GLY A 189 8.40 16.82 -19.66
C GLY A 189 9.27 16.55 -18.43
N GLU A 190 10.27 17.40 -18.19
CA GLU A 190 11.15 17.39 -17.02
C GLU A 190 10.43 17.70 -15.71
N GLN A 191 9.23 18.29 -15.78
CA GLN A 191 8.36 18.55 -14.62
C GLN A 191 7.41 17.38 -14.33
N VAL A 192 7.51 16.26 -15.07
CA VAL A 192 6.71 15.07 -14.83
C VAL A 192 7.55 14.05 -14.04
N ASN A 193 7.12 13.74 -12.81
CA ASN A 193 7.77 12.78 -11.94
C ASN A 193 6.81 11.62 -11.62
N VAL A 194 7.14 10.42 -12.08
CA VAL A 194 6.27 9.25 -11.94
C VAL A 194 7.08 8.09 -11.38
N ARG A 195 6.61 7.52 -10.26
CA ARG A 195 7.23 6.36 -9.61
C ARG A 195 6.35 5.14 -9.78
N VAL A 196 6.87 4.11 -10.45
CA VAL A 196 6.17 2.84 -10.74
C VAL A 196 6.97 1.62 -10.30
N ASP A 197 7.93 1.79 -9.39
CA ASP A 197 8.73 0.67 -8.88
C ASP A 197 7.86 -0.41 -8.26
N GLY A 198 8.30 -1.66 -8.40
CA GLY A 198 7.72 -2.76 -7.63
C GLY A 198 7.93 -2.56 -6.13
N GLY A 199 7.04 -3.17 -5.34
CA GLY A 199 7.17 -3.18 -3.89
C GLY A 199 8.41 -3.95 -3.47
N ALA A 200 9.06 -3.50 -2.39
CA ALA A 200 10.17 -4.26 -1.82
C ALA A 200 9.69 -5.62 -1.29
N GLY A 201 10.57 -6.61 -1.31
CA GLY A 201 10.30 -7.89 -0.67
C GLY A 201 10.22 -7.78 0.85
N GLY A 202 9.50 -8.72 1.46
CA GLY A 202 9.40 -8.84 2.91
C GLY A 202 10.75 -9.14 3.55
N LYS A 203 10.95 -8.65 4.78
CA LYS A 203 12.15 -8.98 5.55
C LYS A 203 12.14 -10.47 5.92
N PRO A 204 13.31 -11.14 5.97
CA PRO A 204 13.39 -12.50 6.46
C PRO A 204 13.00 -12.59 7.94
N GLY A 205 12.41 -13.72 8.33
CA GLY A 205 12.18 -14.05 9.73
C GLY A 205 13.48 -14.38 10.45
N GLU A 206 13.60 -13.93 11.70
CA GLU A 206 14.75 -14.28 12.54
C GLU A 206 14.71 -15.75 12.96
N ALA A 207 15.88 -16.34 13.15
CA ALA A 207 16.02 -17.70 13.64
C ALA A 207 15.69 -17.82 15.13
N GLY A 208 15.06 -18.92 15.52
CA GLY A 208 14.90 -19.31 16.92
C GLY A 208 16.24 -19.66 17.56
N ARG A 209 16.41 -19.24 18.81
CA ARG A 209 17.61 -19.52 19.60
C ARG A 209 17.62 -20.98 20.08
N PRO A 210 18.80 -21.58 20.28
CA PRO A 210 18.88 -22.92 20.85
C PRO A 210 18.44 -22.92 22.30
N GLY A 211 17.73 -23.98 22.70
CA GLY A 211 17.50 -24.29 24.11
C GLY A 211 18.80 -24.68 24.79
N SER A 212 19.00 -24.21 26.02
CA SER A 212 20.14 -24.63 26.83
C SER A 212 19.96 -26.06 27.30
N GLY A 213 21.04 -26.84 27.36
CA GLY A 213 21.00 -28.16 27.99
C GLY A 213 20.93 -28.03 29.51
N GLY A 214 20.37 -29.04 30.19
CA GLY A 214 20.29 -29.04 31.65
C GLY A 214 21.67 -28.93 32.28
N LYS A 215 21.82 -28.12 33.34
CA LYS A 215 23.12 -27.88 33.97
C LYS A 215 23.63 -29.12 34.70
N SER A 216 24.94 -29.34 34.69
CA SER A 216 25.57 -30.40 35.50
C SER A 216 25.34 -30.18 36.99
N LYS A 217 25.16 -31.25 37.77
CA LYS A 217 24.94 -31.15 39.22
C LYS A 217 25.90 -32.05 39.99
N GLY A 218 26.59 -31.48 40.97
CA GLY A 218 27.38 -32.23 41.95
C GLY A 218 26.50 -32.72 43.09
N CYS A 219 26.46 -34.03 43.32
CA CYS A 219 25.78 -34.66 44.45
C CYS A 219 26.84 -35.31 45.36
N ILE A 220 26.47 -35.64 46.61
CA ILE A 220 27.42 -36.07 47.65
C ILE A 220 28.23 -37.32 47.23
N VAL A 221 27.62 -38.23 46.49
CA VAL A 221 28.22 -39.52 46.09
C VAL A 221 28.53 -39.65 44.61
N TYR A 222 28.12 -38.69 43.77
CA TYR A 222 28.38 -38.69 42.32
C TYR A 222 28.11 -37.31 41.71
N ARG A 223 28.55 -37.10 40.47
CA ARG A 223 28.22 -35.91 39.67
C ARG A 223 27.49 -36.32 38.41
N THR A 224 26.55 -35.50 37.98
CA THR A 224 25.87 -35.64 36.68
C THR A 224 26.44 -34.63 35.69
N ASP A 225 26.71 -35.10 34.48
CA ASP A 225 27.11 -34.22 33.39
C ASP A 225 25.93 -33.40 32.90
N GLY A 226 26.23 -32.23 32.33
CA GLY A 226 25.23 -31.35 31.75
C GLY A 226 24.69 -31.92 30.43
N GLY A 227 23.43 -31.60 30.13
CA GLY A 227 22.80 -31.91 28.86
C GLY A 227 23.41 -31.06 27.74
N LYS A 228 23.39 -31.57 26.52
CA LYS A 228 23.80 -30.78 25.35
C LYS A 228 22.74 -29.72 25.05
N SER A 229 23.17 -28.50 24.73
CA SER A 229 22.28 -27.49 24.17
C SER A 229 21.79 -27.89 22.78
N GLY A 230 20.62 -27.39 22.40
CA GLY A 230 20.12 -27.50 21.04
C GLY A 230 20.95 -26.69 20.04
N ARG A 231 20.53 -26.73 18.79
CA ARG A 231 21.08 -25.92 17.69
C ARG A 231 20.20 -24.70 17.42
N PRO A 232 20.78 -23.56 17.03
CA PRO A 232 19.99 -22.45 16.52
C PRO A 232 19.27 -22.87 15.24
N GLY A 233 18.12 -22.24 14.97
CA GLY A 233 17.51 -22.27 13.66
C GLY A 233 18.33 -21.49 12.63
N LEU A 234 17.84 -21.48 11.39
CA LEU A 234 18.33 -20.63 10.31
C LEU A 234 17.38 -19.45 10.11
N ALA A 235 17.93 -18.29 9.75
CA ALA A 235 17.10 -17.16 9.33
C ALA A 235 16.44 -17.48 7.99
N GLY A 236 15.25 -16.92 7.76
CA GLY A 236 14.58 -17.02 6.47
C GLY A 236 15.32 -16.24 5.37
N GLN A 237 14.82 -16.33 4.15
CA GLN A 237 15.26 -15.54 3.01
C GLN A 237 14.42 -14.26 2.87
N PRO A 238 15.01 -13.15 2.37
CA PRO A 238 14.23 -11.98 2.00
C PRO A 238 13.27 -12.33 0.85
N GLY A 239 12.10 -11.70 0.85
CA GLY A 239 11.16 -11.82 -0.26
C GLY A 239 11.70 -11.22 -1.55
N GLU A 240 11.19 -11.69 -2.67
CA GLU A 240 11.52 -11.10 -3.97
C GLU A 240 10.93 -9.69 -4.11
N VAL A 241 11.62 -8.82 -4.84
CA VAL A 241 11.12 -7.49 -5.19
C VAL A 241 10.05 -7.64 -6.28
N GLY A 242 8.96 -6.89 -6.16
CA GLY A 242 7.91 -6.88 -7.16
C GLY A 242 8.40 -6.34 -8.50
N THR A 243 7.70 -6.69 -9.58
CA THR A 243 8.01 -6.15 -10.91
C THR A 243 7.65 -4.66 -10.98
N SER A 244 8.51 -3.86 -11.59
CA SER A 244 8.18 -2.47 -11.90
C SER A 244 7.05 -2.38 -12.92
N GLY A 245 6.21 -1.37 -12.77
CA GLY A 245 5.22 -0.98 -13.77
C GLY A 245 5.86 -0.18 -14.91
N ALA A 246 5.02 0.43 -15.74
CA ALA A 246 5.48 1.28 -16.84
C ALA A 246 4.74 2.61 -16.88
N VAL A 247 5.39 3.60 -17.50
CA VAL A 247 4.85 4.93 -17.70
C VAL A 247 4.74 5.20 -19.20
N THR A 248 3.57 5.61 -19.65
CA THR A 248 3.34 6.07 -21.02
C THR A 248 2.86 7.51 -20.97
N ILE A 249 3.57 8.41 -21.64
CA ILE A 249 3.21 9.83 -21.71
C ILE A 249 2.85 10.17 -23.16
N GLN A 250 1.66 10.74 -23.33
CA GLN A 250 1.14 11.23 -24.60
C GLN A 250 0.85 12.73 -24.49
N ARG A 251 1.07 13.45 -25.59
CA ARG A 251 0.73 14.87 -25.70
C ARG A 251 -0.60 15.01 -26.44
N LEU A 252 -1.48 15.87 -25.93
CA LEU A 252 -2.77 16.22 -26.56
C LEU A 252 -2.58 17.02 -27.86
#